data_AF-A0A1A2ZMY2-F1
#
_entry.id   AF-A0A1A2ZMY2-F1
#
_cell.length_a   1.000
_cell.length_b   1.000
_cell.length_c   1.000
_cell.angle_alpha   90.00
_cell.angle_beta   90.00
_cell.angle_gamma   90.00
#
_symmetry.space_group_name_H-M   'P 1'
#
loop_
_entity.id
_entity.type
_entity.pdbx_description
1 polymer ?
#
loop_
_entity_poly.entity_id
_entity_poly.type
_entity_poly.pdbx_seq_one_letter_code
_entity_poly.pdbx_strand_id
1 'polypeptide(L)' 'MAVDPDRIREWRETAQKYGDLTVGLVQALPEEPTERDYSRVAMVASISSMYYATALDADHFVDAPTDGGAKA' A
#
# COMPACT_ATOMS: atom_id res chain seq x y z
N MET A 1 -17.74 8.56 6.88
CA MET A 1 -17.25 7.82 8.08
C MET A 1 -15.75 7.92 8.02
N ALA A 2 -15.11 8.62 8.95
CA ALA A 2 -13.65 8.72 8.96
C ALA A 2 -13.04 7.34 9.21
N VAL A 3 -12.00 6.99 8.46
CA VAL A 3 -11.26 5.74 8.65
C VAL A 3 -10.41 5.88 9.91
N ASP A 4 -10.34 4.81 10.71
CA ASP A 4 -9.51 4.75 11.91
C ASP A 4 -8.03 5.00 11.56
N PRO A 5 -7.35 6.00 12.16
CA PRO A 5 -5.93 6.28 11.94
C PRO A 5 -5.02 5.07 12.17
N ASP A 6 -5.39 4.16 13.08
CA ASP A 6 -4.60 2.96 13.34
C ASP A 6 -4.64 2.00 12.15
N ARG A 7 -5.77 1.90 11.44
CA ARG A 7 -5.88 1.10 10.20
C ARG A 7 -5.07 1.69 9.05
N ILE A 8 -5.06 3.03 8.93
CA ILE A 8 -4.22 3.70 7.92
C ILE A 8 -2.74 3.41 8.20
N ARG A 9 -2.33 3.42 9.47
CA ARG A 9 -0.97 3.03 9.87
C ARG A 9 -0.66 1.58 9.51
N GLU A 10 -1.54 0.64 9.83
CA GLU A 10 -1.38 -0.77 9.50
C GLU A 10 -1.21 -1.01 7.99
N TRP A 11 -1.99 -0.32 7.15
CA TRP A 11 -1.86 -0.41 5.70
C TRP A 11 -0.53 0.18 5.19
N ARG A 12 -0.07 1.30 5.75
CA ARG A 12 1.24 1.87 5.42
C ARG A 12 2.39 0.93 5.81
N GLU A 13 2.34 0.36 7.01
CA GLU A 13 3.31 -0.61 7.48
C GLU A 13 3.31 -1.87 6.60
N THR A 14 2.13 -2.34 6.19
CA THR A 14 1.99 -3.48 5.29
C THR A 14 2.55 -3.17 3.90
N ALA A 15 2.25 -1.99 3.35
CA ALA A 15 2.80 -1.54 2.08
C ALA A 15 4.33 -1.49 2.12
N GLN A 16 4.90 -0.92 3.18
CA GLN A 16 6.36 -0.87 3.37
C GLN A 16 6.97 -2.26 3.43
N LYS A 17 6.39 -3.15 4.25
CA LYS A 17 6.86 -4.55 4.39
C LYS A 17 6.93 -5.27 3.04
N TYR A 18 5.90 -5.15 2.21
CA TYR A 18 5.92 -5.77 0.88
C TYR A 18 6.84 -5.04 -0.09
N GLY A 19 7.02 -3.72 0.04
CA GLY A 19 8.01 -2.95 -0.72
C GLY A 19 9.44 -3.41 -0.43
N ASP A 20 9.78 -3.59 0.84
CA ASP A 20 11.08 -4.10 1.26
C ASP A 20 11.31 -5.52 0.76
N LEU A 21 10.28 -6.37 0.82
CA LEU A 21 10.35 -7.73 0.26
C LEU A 21 10.57 -7.72 -1.25
N THR A 22 9.92 -6.83 -2.00
CA THR A 22 10.15 -6.65 -3.44
C THR A 22 11.60 -6.29 -3.71
N VAL A 23 12.17 -5.33 -2.97
CA VAL A 23 13.59 -4.96 -3.12
C VAL A 23 14.50 -6.15 -2.83
N GLY A 24 14.24 -6.88 -1.76
CA GLY A 24 15.00 -8.09 -1.43
C GLY A 24 14.93 -9.17 -2.52
N LEU A 25 13.74 -9.37 -3.13
CA LEU A 25 13.57 -10.31 -4.24
C LEU A 25 14.33 -9.87 -5.49
N VAL A 26 14.35 -8.57 -5.81
CA VAL A 26 15.13 -8.03 -6.93
C VAL A 26 16.62 -8.23 -6.70
N GLN A 27 17.11 -7.99 -5.49
CA GLN A 27 18.52 -8.19 -5.13
C GLN A 27 18.93 -9.67 -5.13
N ALA A 28 17.99 -10.57 -4.92
CA ALA A 28 18.20 -12.01 -4.93
C ALA A 28 17.95 -12.67 -6.30
N LEU A 29 17.70 -11.89 -7.35
CA LEU A 29 17.55 -12.45 -8.70
C LEU A 29 18.85 -13.13 -9.15
N PRO A 30 18.74 -14.29 -9.84
CA PRO A 30 19.91 -14.94 -10.43
C PRO A 30 20.48 -14.09 -11.59
N GLU A 31 21.70 -14.40 -12.02
CA GLU A 31 22.37 -13.71 -13.15
C GLU A 31 21.56 -13.75 -14.45
N GLU A 32 20.82 -14.85 -14.67
CA GLU A 32 19.86 -15.01 -15.77
C GLU A 32 18.44 -15.21 -15.21
N PRO A 33 17.69 -14.12 -14.94
CA PRO A 33 16.34 -14.21 -14.39
C PRO A 33 15.34 -14.80 -15.38
N THR A 34 14.44 -15.65 -14.88
CA THR A 34 13.35 -16.20 -15.67
C THR A 34 12.11 -15.29 -15.62
N GLU A 35 11.16 -15.50 -16.55
CA GLU A 35 9.85 -14.85 -16.48
C GLU A 35 9.13 -15.11 -15.15
N ARG A 36 9.35 -16.28 -14.54
CA ARG A 36 8.76 -16.63 -13.24
C ARG A 36 9.33 -15.77 -12.12
N ASP A 37 10.60 -15.40 -12.18
CA ASP A 37 11.24 -14.57 -11.17
C ASP A 37 10.71 -13.14 -11.25
N TYR A 38 10.60 -12.59 -12.46
CA TYR A 38 9.95 -11.29 -12.68
C TYR A 38 8.48 -11.31 -12.26
N SER A 39 7.76 -12.38 -12.56
CA SER A 39 6.35 -12.53 -12.14
C SER A 39 6.20 -12.51 -10.62
N ARG A 40 7.14 -13.14 -9.89
CA ARG A 40 7.16 -13.12 -8.42
C ARG A 40 7.44 -11.71 -7.89
N VAL A 41 8.43 -11.02 -8.43
CA VAL A 41 8.73 -9.62 -8.06
C VAL A 41 7.52 -8.73 -8.31
N ALA A 42 6.90 -8.82 -9.49
CA ALA A 42 5.75 -8.02 -9.88
C ALA A 42 4.53 -8.29 -8.98
N MET A 43 4.26 -9.56 -8.64
CA MET A 43 3.18 -9.92 -7.73
C MET A 43 3.37 -9.28 -6.35
N VAL A 44 4.56 -9.39 -5.77
CA VAL A 44 4.85 -8.81 -4.44
C VAL A 44 4.79 -7.28 -4.48
N ALA A 45 5.33 -6.66 -5.53
CA ALA A 45 5.25 -5.21 -5.75
C ALA A 45 3.80 -4.74 -5.85
N SER A 46 2.93 -5.52 -6.51
CA SER A 46 1.51 -5.19 -6.66
C SER A 46 0.78 -5.19 -5.31
N ILE A 47 1.14 -6.09 -4.39
CA ILE A 47 0.59 -6.10 -3.03
C ILE A 47 0.96 -4.81 -2.29
N SER A 48 2.23 -4.42 -2.33
CA SER A 48 2.69 -3.16 -1.74
C SER A 48 1.91 -1.96 -2.29
N SER A 49 1.80 -1.85 -3.62
CA SER A 49 1.07 -0.78 -4.30
C SER A 49 -0.41 -0.72 -3.90
N MET A 50 -1.08 -1.87 -3.76
CA MET A 50 -2.50 -1.90 -3.34
C MET A 50 -2.67 -1.33 -1.93
N TYR A 51 -1.88 -1.77 -0.95
CA TYR A 51 -1.98 -1.27 0.42
C TYR A 51 -1.61 0.23 0.51
N TYR A 52 -0.62 0.67 -0.25
CA TYR A 52 -0.24 2.08 -0.31
C TYR A 52 -1.36 2.94 -0.89
N ALA A 53 -1.96 2.51 -2.00
CA ALA A 53 -3.10 3.20 -2.61
C ALA A 53 -4.31 3.26 -1.66
N THR A 54 -4.63 2.16 -0.98
CA THR A 54 -5.70 2.14 0.04
C THR A 54 -5.42 3.11 1.18
N ALA A 55 -4.18 3.17 1.67
CA ALA A 55 -3.81 4.11 2.73
C ALA A 55 -3.89 5.57 2.28
N LEU A 56 -3.50 5.88 1.04
CA LEU A 56 -3.59 7.23 0.47
C LEU A 56 -5.03 7.67 0.23
N ASP A 57 -5.87 6.77 -0.25
CA ASP A 57 -7.30 7.01 -0.47
C ASP A 57 -8.00 7.31 0.86
N ALA A 58 -7.73 6.49 1.88
CA ALA A 58 -8.26 6.69 3.22
C ALA A 58 -7.82 8.02 3.86
N ASP A 59 -6.58 8.46 3.64
CA ASP A 59 -6.07 9.75 4.12
C ASP A 59 -6.79 10.93 3.44
N HIS A 60 -7.05 10.84 2.12
CA HIS A 60 -7.73 11.89 1.36
C HIS A 60 -9.21 12.07 1.73
N PHE A 61 -9.91 11.01 2.15
CA PHE A 61 -11.33 11.09 2.52
C PHE A 61 -11.59 11.43 4.00
N VAL A 62 -10.54 11.57 4.82
CA VAL A 62 -10.65 12.11 6.19
C VAL A 62 -10.84 13.63 6.17
N ASP A 63 -10.32 14.32 5.15
CA ASP A 63 -10.43 15.78 4.96
C ASP A 63 -11.67 16.22 4.17
N ALA A 64 -12.48 15.29 3.67
CA ALA A 64 -13.77 15.67 3.09
C ALA A 64 -14.63 16.25 4.22
N PRO A 65 -15.05 17.53 4.17
CA PRO A 65 -15.89 18.10 5.21
C PRO A 65 -17.14 17.23 5.29
N THR A 66 -17.29 16.51 6.39
CA THR A 66 -18.58 15.91 6.71
C THR A 66 -19.48 17.08 7.05
N ASP A 67 -20.28 17.52 6.09
CA ASP A 67 -21.39 18.45 6.29
C ASP A 67 -22.34 17.86 7.33
N GLY A 68 -22.02 18.14 8.60
CA GLY A 68 -22.72 17.72 9.79
C GLY A 68 -22.54 18.83 10.82
N GLY A 69 -23.07 20.02 10.53
CA GLY A 69 -22.83 21.18 11.39
C GLY A 69 -23.53 22.48 11.02
N ALA A 70 -24.72 22.45 10.43
CA ALA A 70 -25.60 23.63 10.41
C ALA A 70 -26.97 23.26 11.00
N LYS A 71 -27.06 23.34 12.33
CA LYS A 71 -28.30 23.77 12.96
C LYS A 71 -28.42 25.28 12.74
N ALA A 72 -29.42 25.70 11.98
CA ALA A 72 -30.12 26.98 12.10
C ALA A 72 -31.48 26.83 11.44
#